data_AF-A0A1A8TZJ3-F1
#
_entry.id   AF-A0A1A8TZJ3-F1
#
_cell.length_a   1.000
_cell.length_b   1.000
_cell.length_c   1.000
_cell.angle_alpha   90.00
_cell.angle_beta   90.00
_cell.angle_gamma   90.00
#
_symmetry.space_group_name_H-M   'P 1'
#
loop_
_entity.id
_entity.type
_entity.pdbx_description
1 polymer ?
#
loop_
_entity_poly.entity_id
_entity_poly.type
_entity_poly.pdbx_seq_one_letter_code
_entity_poly.pdbx_strand_id
1 'polypeptide(L)' 'ERDVQCGFGLCCAVSLWLRGLRMCIPRGVEGDECHPFSHKVPYAGKRLHHTCPCLPHLVCTRFADNKYRCTEDFKNIDF' A
#
# COMPACT_ATOMS: atom_id res chain seq x y z
N GLU A 1 -1.97 -1.10 17.34
CA GLU A 1 -2.03 -1.53 15.93
C GLU A 1 -1.10 -0.71 15.07
N ARG A 2 0.04 -1.31 14.69
CA ARG A 2 1.11 -0.78 13.86
C ARG A 2 1.62 -1.90 12.96
N ASP A 3 2.30 -1.56 11.86
CA ASP A 3 2.86 -2.56 10.93
C ASP A 3 3.78 -3.56 11.63
N VAL A 4 4.52 -3.14 12.68
CA VAL A 4 5.42 -4.03 13.45
C VAL A 4 4.72 -5.16 14.21
N GLN A 5 3.40 -5.07 14.39
CA GLN A 5 2.60 -6.15 14.98
C GLN A 5 2.12 -7.15 13.92
N CYS A 6 2.25 -6.80 12.64
CA CYS A 6 2.00 -7.68 11.52
C CYS A 6 3.29 -8.41 11.12
N GLY A 7 3.15 -9.50 10.37
CA GLY A 7 4.27 -10.25 9.80
C GLY A 7 5.03 -9.47 8.72
N PHE A 8 6.17 -10.03 8.32
CA PHE A 8 7.00 -9.46 7.25
C PHE A 8 6.20 -9.32 5.96
N GLY A 9 6.33 -8.16 5.29
CA GLY A 9 5.62 -7.89 4.03
C GLY A 9 4.13 -7.53 4.20
N LEU A 10 3.61 -7.42 5.43
CA LEU A 10 2.23 -7.03 5.72
C LEU A 10 2.18 -5.62 6.30
N CYS A 11 1.06 -4.92 6.09
CA CYS A 11 0.80 -3.63 6.72
C CYS A 11 -0.51 -3.63 7.51
N CYS A 12 -0.62 -2.74 8.50
CA CYS A 12 -1.78 -2.62 9.37
C CYS A 12 -2.74 -1.53 8.87
N ALA A 13 -3.66 -1.91 7.98
CA ALA A 13 -4.61 -1.02 7.33
C ALA A 13 -5.96 -0.96 8.05
N VAL A 14 -6.75 0.09 7.79
CA VAL A 14 -8.12 0.19 8.30
C VAL A 14 -9.10 -0.60 7.42
N SER A 15 -10.16 -1.16 7.99
CA SER A 15 -11.21 -1.82 7.21
C SER A 15 -12.05 -0.82 6.42
N LEU A 16 -12.41 -1.18 5.19
CA LEU A 16 -13.37 -0.45 4.36
C LEU A 16 -14.80 -0.52 4.92
N TRP A 17 -15.14 -1.63 5.59
CA TRP A 17 -16.52 -1.96 5.95
C TRP A 17 -16.82 -1.78 7.43
N LEU A 18 -15.81 -1.99 8.29
CA LEU A 18 -15.99 -2.06 9.73
C LEU A 18 -15.21 -0.93 10.42
N ARG A 19 -15.94 0.04 10.96
CA ARG A 19 -15.36 1.19 11.67
C ARG A 19 -14.57 0.70 12.88
N GLY A 20 -13.34 1.17 13.02
CA GLY A 20 -12.46 0.85 14.15
C GLY A 20 -11.72 -0.48 14.01
N LEU A 21 -12.07 -1.33 13.03
CA LEU A 21 -11.32 -2.54 12.74
C LEU A 21 -10.07 -2.22 11.93
N ARG A 22 -8.95 -2.82 12.33
CA ARG A 22 -7.71 -2.81 11.57
C ARG A 22 -7.25 -4.25 11.39
N MET A 23 -6.54 -4.50 10.30
CA MET A 23 -6.12 -5.85 9.94
C MET A 23 -4.77 -5.81 9.26
N CYS A 24 -4.03 -6.90 9.42
CA CYS A 24 -2.82 -7.13 8.66
C CYS A 24 -3.22 -7.59 7.26
N ILE A 25 -2.87 -6.80 6.24
CA ILE A 25 -3.14 -7.13 4.84
C ILE A 25 -1.83 -7.09 4.04
N PRO A 26 -1.73 -7.85 2.94
CA PRO A 26 -0.54 -7.84 2.11
C PRO A 26 -0.33 -6.49 1.41
N ARG A 27 0.90 -6.29 0.92
CA ARG A 27 1.23 -5.18 0.02
C ARG A 27 0.51 -5.33 -1.32
N GLY A 28 0.24 -4.20 -1.98
CA GLY A 28 -0.48 -4.19 -3.25
C GLY A 28 0.32 -4.83 -4.38
N VAL A 29 -0.33 -5.67 -5.18
CA VAL A 29 0.22 -6.26 -6.40
C VAL A 29 -0.13 -5.39 -7.61
N GLU A 30 0.34 -5.75 -8.80
CA GLU A 30 0.04 -4.97 -10.02
C GLU A 30 -1.46 -4.80 -10.22
N GLY A 31 -1.89 -3.57 -10.53
CA GLY A 31 -3.28 -3.20 -10.75
C GLY A 31 -4.07 -2.83 -9.48
N ASP A 32 -3.59 -3.23 -8.29
CA ASP A 32 -4.25 -2.90 -7.02
C ASP A 32 -4.30 -1.40 -6.77
N GLU A 33 -5.35 -0.95 -6.09
CA GLU A 33 -5.45 0.44 -5.64
C GLU A 33 -4.39 0.71 -4.56
N CYS A 34 -3.71 1.84 -4.71
CA CYS A 34 -2.72 2.30 -3.76
C CYS A 34 -2.96 3.78 -3.42
N HIS A 35 -2.23 4.29 -2.43
CA HIS A 35 -2.24 5.71 -2.09
C HIS A 35 -0.82 6.26 -2.22
N PRO A 36 -0.60 7.45 -2.81
CA PRO A 36 0.74 7.99 -3.04
C PRO A 36 1.52 8.23 -1.75
N PHE A 37 0.82 8.44 -0.63
CA PHE A 37 1.40 8.59 0.70
C PHE A 37 1.38 7.30 1.54
N SER A 38 1.20 6.14 0.90
CA SER A 38 1.38 4.85 1.56
C SER A 38 2.87 4.63 1.86
N HIS A 39 3.32 5.08 3.04
CA HIS A 39 4.68 4.90 3.53
C HIS A 39 5.14 3.43 3.48
N LYS A 40 6.45 3.20 3.29
CA LYS A 40 7.06 1.85 3.28
C LYS A 40 6.66 0.98 4.48
N VAL A 41 6.69 -0.34 4.29
CA VAL A 41 6.50 -1.32 5.37
C VAL A 41 7.87 -1.73 5.94
N PRO A 42 8.06 -1.77 7.27
CA PRO A 42 7.11 -1.35 8.29
C PRO A 42 7.04 0.18 8.45
N TYR A 43 5.82 0.71 8.54
CA TYR A 43 5.58 2.09 8.96
C TYR A 43 5.46 2.18 10.48
N ALA A 44 6.23 3.07 11.10
CA ALA A 44 6.25 3.24 12.56
C ALA A 44 4.96 3.87 13.12
N GLY A 45 4.25 4.65 12.30
CA GLY A 45 3.00 5.31 12.67
C GLY A 45 1.76 4.42 12.50
N LYS A 46 0.59 5.04 12.59
CA LYS A 46 -0.70 4.38 12.32
C LYS A 46 -1.17 4.76 10.92
N ARG A 47 -1.53 3.77 10.11
CA ARG A 47 -2.11 4.02 8.78
C ARG A 47 -3.54 4.56 8.92
N LEU A 48 -3.94 5.49 8.07
CA LEU A 48 -5.33 5.97 8.02
C LEU A 48 -6.06 5.44 6.78
N HIS A 49 -5.33 4.80 5.88
CA HIS A 49 -5.85 4.27 4.62
C HIS A 49 -6.09 2.76 4.72
N HIS A 50 -7.04 2.30 3.92
CA HIS A 50 -7.38 0.88 3.76
C HIS A 50 -6.45 0.17 2.77
N THR A 51 -5.53 0.90 2.13
CA THR A 51 -4.53 0.38 1.20
C THR A 51 -3.16 0.22 1.88
N CYS A 52 -2.45 -0.83 1.50
CA CYS A 52 -1.02 -0.97 1.79
C CYS A 52 -0.16 -0.39 0.64
N PRO A 53 1.14 -0.14 0.88
CA PRO A 53 2.06 0.20 -0.19
C PRO A 53 2.16 -0.95 -1.20
N CYS A 54 2.49 -0.63 -2.44
CA CYS A 54 2.79 -1.63 -3.47
C CYS A 54 3.96 -2.52 -3.06
N LEU A 55 4.09 -3.69 -3.70
CA LEU A 55 5.27 -4.53 -3.61
C LEU A 55 6.55 -3.74 -3.98
N PRO A 56 7.73 -4.13 -3.47
CA PRO A 56 8.97 -3.36 -3.66
C PRO A 56 9.39 -3.10 -5.11
N HIS A 57 8.94 -3.91 -6.07
CA HIS A 57 9.23 -3.77 -7.51
C HIS A 57 8.16 -2.97 -8.28
N LEU A 58 7.14 -2.46 -7.58
CA LEU A 58 6.03 -1.72 -8.17
C LEU A 58 6.00 -0.29 -7.61
N VAL A 59 5.48 0.63 -8.42
CA VAL A 59 5.33 2.03 -8.07
C VAL A 59 3.85 2.38 -8.02
N CYS A 60 3.47 3.20 -7.03
CA CYS A 60 2.11 3.72 -6.94
C CYS A 60 1.96 4.92 -7.89
N THR A 61 1.40 4.67 -9.08
CA THR A 61 1.26 5.67 -10.13
C THR A 61 -0.19 6.17 -10.23
N ARG A 62 -0.33 7.43 -10.65
CA ARG A 62 -1.66 8.02 -10.87
C ARG A 62 -2.31 7.38 -12.09
N PHE A 63 -3.49 6.82 -11.89
CA PHE A 63 -4.38 6.30 -12.92
C PHE A 63 -5.52 7.31 -13.18
N ALA A 64 -6.43 7.01 -14.12
CA ALA A 64 -7.60 7.83 -14.39
C ALA A 64 -8.42 8.14 -13.12
N ASP A 65 -9.15 9.27 -13.13
CA ASP A 65 -10.06 9.71 -12.05
C ASP A 65 -9.41 9.94 -10.68
N ASN A 66 -8.18 10.44 -10.63
CA ASN A 66 -7.41 10.72 -9.39
C ASN A 66 -7.18 9.47 -8.51
N LYS A 67 -7.43 8.27 -9.02
CA LYS A 67 -7.08 7.02 -8.35
C LYS A 67 -5.62 6.69 -8.62
N TYR A 68 -5.03 5.91 -7.74
CA TYR A 68 -3.65 5.44 -7.90
C TYR A 68 -3.64 3.93 -7.90
N ARG A 69 -2.77 3.35 -8.73
CA ARG A 69 -2.61 1.90 -8.83
C ARG A 69 -1.15 1.52 -8.78
N CYS A 70 -0.90 0.30 -8.33
CA CYS A 70 0.43 -0.29 -8.41
C CYS A 70 0.72 -0.69 -9.85
N THR A 71 1.79 -0.16 -10.43
CA THR A 71 2.24 -0.50 -11.79
C THR A 71 3.72 -0.84 -11.76
N GLU A 72 4.18 -1.55 -12.78
CA GLU A 72 5.63 -1.69 -12.98
C GLU A 72 6.29 -0.33 -13.15
N ASP A 73 7.53 -0.23 -12.70
CA ASP A 73 8.34 0.96 -12.87
C ASP A 73 8.98 0.99 -14.26
N PHE A 74 8.18 1.28 -15.29
CA PHE A 74 8.70 1.45 -16.66
C PHE A 74 9.70 2.62 -16.79
N LYS A 75 9.88 3.45 -15.75
CA LYS A 75 10.86 4.55 -15.73
C LYS A 75 12.24 4.12 -15.21
N ASN A 76 12.41 2.87 -14.79
CA ASN A 76 13.71 2.27 -14.45
C ASN A 76 14.17 1.24 -15.50
N ILE A 77 13.77 1.42 -16.77
CA ILE A 77 14.41 0.77 -17.92
C ILE A 77 15.25 1.83 -18.63
N ASP A 78 16.31 2.30 -17.97
CA ASP A 78 17.42 2.95 -18.67
C ASP A 78 18.18 1.85 -19.43
N PHE A 79 18.13 1.89 -20.76
CA PHE A 79 19.00 1.13 -21.66
C PHE A 79 20.37 1.81 -21.79
#